data_AF-A0A258RTV0-F1
#
_entry.id   AF-A0A258RTV0-F1
#
_cell.length_a   1.000
_cell.length_b   1.000
_cell.length_c   1.000
_cell.angle_alpha   90.00
_cell.angle_beta   90.00
_cell.angle_gamma   90.00
#
_symmetry.space_group_name_H-M   'P 1'
#
loop_
_entity.id
_entity.type
_entity.pdbx_description
1 polymer ?
#
loop_
_entity_poly.entity_id
_entity_poly.type
_entity_poly.pdbx_seq_one_letter_code
_entity_poly.pdbx_strand_id
1 'polypeptide(L)' 'MNTVERLIHMANQIATNLATDDAPVAAVADHIQQFWDPRMKMLIFAHGTDGLSPVAAAAIKQLADAQNGA' A
#
# COMPACT_ATOMS: atom_id res chain seq x y z
N MET A 1 -17.92 6.48 3.22
CA MET A 1 -16.56 6.03 2.88
C MET A 1 -16.24 6.51 1.47
N ASN A 2 -15.30 7.43 1.33
CA ASN A 2 -14.82 7.85 0.01
C ASN A 2 -13.83 6.82 -0.56
N THR A 3 -13.46 6.97 -1.83
CA THR A 3 -12.59 6.00 -2.52
C THR A 3 -11.25 5.79 -1.80
N VAL A 4 -10.64 6.87 -1.29
CA VAL A 4 -9.32 6.82 -0.63
C VAL A 4 -9.40 6.10 0.72
N GLU A 5 -10.41 6.40 1.53
CA GLU A 5 -10.68 5.70 2.79
C GLU A 5 -10.82 4.18 2.58
N ARG A 6 -11.46 3.77 1.48
CA ARG A 6 -11.55 2.34 1.11
C ARG A 6 -10.18 1.74 0.79
N LEU A 7 -9.34 2.45 0.05
CA LEU A 7 -8.00 1.97 -0.30
C LEU A 7 -7.11 1.86 0.94
N ILE A 8 -7.19 2.82 1.87
CA ILE A 8 -6.51 2.75 3.17
C ILE A 8 -6.95 1.50 3.93
N HIS A 9 -8.26 1.26 4.03
CA HIS A 9 -8.79 0.07 4.70
C HIS A 9 -8.27 -1.22 4.07
N MET A 10 -8.32 -1.34 2.73
CA MET A 10 -7.82 -2.51 2.01
C MET A 10 -6.32 -2.73 2.21
N ALA A 11 -5.50 -1.67 2.12
CA ALA A 11 -4.06 -1.76 2.36
C ALA A 11 -3.75 -2.26 3.78
N ASN A 12 -4.50 -1.79 4.79
CA ASN A 12 -4.37 -2.24 6.17
C ASN A 12 -4.81 -3.69 6.35
N GLN A 13 -5.84 -4.15 5.64
CA GLN A 13 -6.26 -5.55 5.65
C GLN A 13 -5.19 -6.46 5.03
N ILE A 14 -4.60 -6.06 3.91
CA ILE A 14 -3.48 -6.79 3.29
C ILE A 14 -2.31 -6.89 4.27
N ALA A 15 -1.94 -5.78 4.91
CA ALA A 15 -0.87 -5.77 5.92
C ALA A 15 -1.19 -6.66 7.14
N THR A 16 -2.45 -6.74 7.56
CA THR A 16 -2.87 -7.64 8.65
C THR A 16 -2.74 -9.10 8.23
N ASN A 17 -3.17 -9.44 7.02
CA ASN A 17 -3.12 -10.81 6.51
C ASN A 17 -1.69 -11.31 6.27
N LEU A 18 -0.77 -10.40 5.94
CA LEU A 18 0.64 -10.71 5.68
C LEU A 18 1.55 -10.43 6.89
N ALA A 19 0.97 -10.22 8.08
CA ALA A 19 1.73 -9.83 9.27
C ALA A 19 2.73 -10.90 9.76
N THR A 20 2.51 -12.17 9.42
CA THR A 20 3.39 -13.29 9.79
C THR A 20 4.38 -13.69 8.70
N ASP A 21 4.44 -12.92 7.62
CA ASP A 21 5.46 -13.11 6.58
C ASP A 21 6.86 -12.75 7.13
N ASP A 22 7.91 -13.34 6.56
CA ASP A 22 9.29 -13.04 6.95
C ASP A 22 9.69 -11.60 6.57
N ALA A 23 9.05 -11.03 5.54
CA ALA A 23 9.23 -9.64 5.09
C ALA A 23 7.88 -8.95 4.81
N PRO A 24 7.09 -8.60 5.85
CA PRO A 24 5.72 -8.11 5.69
C PRO A 24 5.59 -6.87 4.81
N VAL A 25 6.54 -5.94 4.89
CA VAL A 25 6.53 -4.71 4.07
C VAL A 25 6.68 -5.04 2.59
N ALA A 26 7.63 -5.90 2.24
CA ALA A 26 7.87 -6.31 0.86
C ALA A 26 6.69 -7.12 0.31
N ALA A 27 6.17 -8.07 1.10
CA ALA A 27 5.00 -8.86 0.72
C ALA A 27 3.76 -7.99 0.43
N VAL A 28 3.51 -6.96 1.24
CA VAL A 28 2.41 -6.00 1.01
C VAL A 28 2.67 -5.16 -0.25
N ALA A 29 3.90 -4.68 -0.44
CA ALA A 29 4.26 -3.90 -1.63
C ALA A 29 4.05 -4.73 -2.92
N ASP A 30 4.53 -5.96 -2.95
CA ASP A 30 4.38 -6.87 -4.09
C ASP A 30 2.91 -7.18 -4.38
N HIS A 31 2.12 -7.45 -3.34
CA HIS A 31 0.68 -7.69 -3.49
C HIS A 31 -0.03 -6.47 -4.11
N ILE A 32 0.20 -5.26 -3.59
CA ILE A 32 -0.40 -4.04 -4.14
C ILE A 32 0.08 -3.81 -5.57
N GLN A 33 1.37 -4.00 -5.83
CA GLN A 33 1.93 -3.81 -7.17
C GLN A 33 1.29 -4.76 -8.19
N GLN A 34 1.10 -6.03 -7.84
CA GLN A 34 0.58 -7.06 -8.73
C GLN A 34 -0.93 -6.97 -8.94
N PHE A 35 -1.71 -6.67 -7.89
CA PHE A 35 -3.16 -6.84 -7.93
C PHE A 35 -3.95 -5.54 -8.02
N TRP A 36 -3.37 -4.39 -7.69
CA TRP A 36 -4.10 -3.12 -7.78
C TRP A 36 -4.01 -2.51 -9.17
N ASP A 37 -5.13 -1.93 -9.61
CA ASP A 37 -5.15 -1.13 -10.82
C ASP A 37 -4.21 0.08 -10.72
N PRO A 38 -3.60 0.53 -11.83
CA PRO A 38 -2.73 1.71 -11.85
C PRO A 38 -3.36 2.94 -11.21
N ARG A 39 -4.67 3.17 -11.42
CA ARG A 39 -5.41 4.28 -10.82
C ARG A 39 -5.52 4.19 -9.30
N MET A 40 -5.69 2.99 -8.75
CA MET A 40 -5.73 2.79 -7.30
C MET A 40 -4.37 3.12 -6.68
N LYS A 41 -3.27 2.66 -7.29
CA LYS A 41 -1.90 2.97 -6.86
C LYS A 41 -1.63 4.48 -6.84
N MET A 42 -1.97 5.19 -7.93
CA MET A 42 -1.81 6.64 -7.97
C MET A 42 -2.61 7.36 -6.86
N LEU A 43 -3.82 6.90 -6.57
CA LEU A 43 -4.67 7.50 -5.53
C LEU A 43 -4.08 7.33 -4.12
N ILE A 44 -3.56 6.16 -3.74
CA ILE A 44 -2.89 6.02 -2.42
C ILE A 44 -1.64 6.89 -2.36
N PHE A 45 -0.85 6.92 -3.43
CA PHE A 45 0.45 7.57 -3.40
C PHE A 45 0.29 9.07 -3.24
N ALA A 46 -0.72 9.65 -3.90
CA ALA A 46 -1.09 11.04 -3.73
C ALA A 46 -1.67 11.35 -2.34
N HIS A 47 -2.36 10.39 -1.71
CA HIS A 47 -2.88 10.54 -0.34
C HIS A 47 -1.75 10.51 0.70
N GLY A 48 -0.71 9.71 0.48
CA GLY A 48 0.38 9.52 1.43
C GLY A 48 0.05 8.46 2.48
N THR A 49 0.53 8.64 3.72
CA THR A 49 0.53 7.59 4.75
C THR A 49 -0.56 7.72 5.81
N ASP A 50 -1.35 8.79 5.79
CA ASP A 50 -2.33 9.05 6.84
C ASP A 50 -3.40 7.96 6.90
N GLY A 51 -3.59 7.36 8.09
CA GLY A 51 -4.54 6.28 8.32
C GLY A 51 -4.05 4.88 7.92
N LEU A 52 -2.86 4.76 7.31
CA LEU A 52 -2.23 3.46 7.05
C LEU A 52 -1.57 2.90 8.32
N SER A 53 -1.57 1.57 8.44
CA SER A 53 -0.76 0.87 9.43
C SER A 53 0.73 1.06 9.14
N PRO A 54 1.64 0.87 10.11
CA PRO A 54 3.07 1.07 9.88
C PRO A 54 3.63 0.24 8.71
N VAL A 55 3.17 -1.01 8.56
CA VAL A 55 3.60 -1.90 7.47
C VAL A 55 3.05 -1.43 6.12
N ALA A 56 1.76 -1.07 6.06
CA ALA A 56 1.13 -0.58 4.83
C ALA A 56 1.75 0.77 4.40
N ALA A 57 2.01 1.68 5.34
CA ALA A 57 2.65 2.95 5.09
C ALA A 57 4.05 2.78 4.50
N ALA A 58 4.86 1.88 5.06
CA ALA A 58 6.19 1.58 4.54
C ALA A 58 6.14 0.99 3.13
N ALA A 59 5.21 0.07 2.87
CA ALA A 59 5.03 -0.55 1.55
C ALA A 59 4.61 0.47 0.49
N ILE A 60 3.63 1.33 0.80
CA ILE A 60 3.17 2.39 -0.10
C ILE A 60 4.30 3.38 -0.40
N LYS A 61 5.09 3.75 0.61
CA LYS A 61 6.26 4.62 0.40
C LYS A 61 7.28 3.98 -0.54
N GLN A 62 7.62 2.71 -0.33
CA GLN A 62 8.55 1.99 -1.21
C GLN A 62 8.07 1.96 -2.67
N LEU A 63 6.78 1.73 -2.90
CA LEU A 63 6.22 1.73 -4.26
C LEU A 63 6.17 3.13 -4.88
N ALA A 64 5.86 4.16 -4.10
CA ALA A 64 5.86 5.55 -4.57
C ALA A 64 7.28 5.99 -4.98
N ASP A 65 8.28 5.68 -4.15
CA ASP A 65 9.69 5.97 -4.45
C ASP A 65 10.16 5.23 -5.72
N ALA A 66 9.76 3.97 -5.90
CA ALA A 66 10.08 3.19 -7.09
C ALA A 66 9.42 3.74 -8.38
N GLN A 67 8.23 4.34 -8.30
CA GLN A 67 7.60 5.01 -9.46
C GLN A 67 8.21 6.38 -9.77
N ASN A 68 8.75 7.08 -8.78
CA ASN A 68 9.38 8.40 -8.98
C ASN A 68 10.84 8.31 -9.45
N GLY A 69 11.47 7.14 -9.30
CA GLY A 69 12.83 6.86 -9.77
C GLY A 69 12.93 6.24 -11.17
N ALA A 70 11.80 6.00 -11.83
CA ALA A 70 11.69 5.51 -13.21
C ALA A 70 11.38 6.66 -14.18
#